data_AF-A0A0F9BCS1-F1
#
_entry.id   AF-A0A0F9BCS1-F1
#
_cell.length_a   1.000
_cell.length_b   1.000
_cell.length_c   1.000
_cell.angle_alpha   90.00
_cell.angle_beta   90.00
_cell.angle_gamma   90.00
#
_symmetry.space_group_name_H-M   'P 1'
#
loop_
_entity.id
_entity.type
_entity.pdbx_description
1 polymer ?
#
loop_
_entity_poly.entity_id
_entity_poly.type
_entity_poly.pdbx_seq_one_letter_code
_entity_poly.pdbx_strand_id
1 'polypeptide(L)'
;MYKENPKTKGSGIVCAIPQTGICPNMCDDCFFQSGRSYLEPLDENLPNMPTEWDNRVVRINDGNDSNVDCNEVMRIAAGFPMKFYNTAIPELGHFDAPVVLTVNPGNMTDNDFYKLDTIPENLMFVRFRANTWNQSLGGQVVEYYVTARIPVVFTFMAYFTQTIPKAHESFYTYRKRTLNSYWVITQNAWDIVMAPYKHKEYVYACGKNANSFPCHRCGNCLREYFATMERINS
;
A
#
# COMPACT_ATOMS: atom_id res chain seq x y z
N MET A 1 20.64 -10.04 9.41
CA MET A 1 19.70 -11.19 9.23
C MET A 1 18.37 -10.62 8.78
N TYR A 2 17.76 -11.20 7.74
CA TYR A 2 16.45 -10.76 7.24
C TYR A 2 15.36 -10.91 8.30
N LYS A 3 14.53 -9.87 8.48
CA LYS A 3 13.33 -9.90 9.31
C LYS A 3 12.10 -9.89 8.40
N GLU A 4 11.23 -10.89 8.52
CA GLU A 4 10.01 -10.98 7.71
C GLU A 4 8.93 -10.00 8.23
N ASN A 5 8.24 -9.31 7.31
CA ASN A 5 7.07 -8.51 7.69
C ASN A 5 5.93 -9.44 8.18
N PRO A 6 5.44 -9.28 9.41
CA PRO A 6 4.35 -10.12 9.94
C PRO A 6 3.07 -10.08 9.10
N LYS A 7 2.82 -8.99 8.34
CA LYS A 7 1.66 -8.87 7.46
C LYS A 7 1.74 -9.78 6.24
N THR A 8 2.95 -10.05 5.72
CA THR A 8 3.13 -10.85 4.51
C THR A 8 3.37 -12.33 4.79
N LYS A 9 3.52 -12.71 6.06
CA LYS A 9 3.70 -14.11 6.45
C LYS A 9 2.59 -15.01 5.91
N GLY A 10 3.01 -16.06 5.18
CA GLY A 10 2.12 -17.03 4.54
C GLY A 10 1.34 -16.50 3.34
N SER A 11 1.67 -15.32 2.81
CA SER A 11 0.94 -14.69 1.70
C SER A 11 1.50 -14.96 0.32
N GLY A 12 2.63 -15.66 0.20
CA GLY A 12 3.38 -15.77 -1.05
C GLY A 12 4.14 -14.48 -1.43
N ILE A 13 4.10 -13.45 -0.57
CA ILE A 13 4.86 -12.21 -0.73
C ILE A 13 6.00 -12.17 0.29
N VAL A 14 7.18 -11.79 -0.16
CA VAL A 14 8.32 -11.44 0.70
C VAL A 14 8.66 -9.96 0.46
N CYS A 15 9.08 -9.24 1.50
CA CYS A 15 9.38 -7.82 1.39
C CYS A 15 10.89 -7.62 1.25
N ALA A 16 11.30 -6.70 0.38
CA ALA A 16 12.69 -6.26 0.29
C ALA A 16 12.77 -4.76 0.55
N ILE A 17 13.75 -4.34 1.35
CA ILE A 17 14.04 -2.93 1.61
C ILE A 17 15.50 -2.71 1.21
N PRO A 18 15.77 -2.31 -0.05
CA PRO A 18 17.12 -2.11 -0.58
C PRO A 18 17.86 -0.89 0.01
N GLN A 19 17.12 0.12 0.45
CA GLN A 19 17.69 1.39 0.91
C GLN A 19 18.00 1.38 2.41
N THR A 20 19.01 2.14 2.79
CA THR A 20 19.30 2.47 4.19
C THR A 20 18.68 3.78 4.62
N GLY A 21 18.41 3.91 5.91
CA GLY A 21 18.05 5.18 6.54
C GLY A 21 16.61 5.63 6.34
N ILE A 22 16.39 6.91 6.59
CA ILE A 22 15.08 7.59 6.58
C ILE A 22 14.73 7.97 5.14
N CYS A 23 13.48 7.73 4.75
CA CYS A 23 12.94 8.14 3.46
C CYS A 23 12.86 9.67 3.41
N PRO A 24 13.38 10.31 2.35
CA PRO A 24 13.36 11.77 2.24
C PRO A 24 11.95 12.35 2.13
N ASN A 25 10.94 11.54 1.76
CA ASN A 25 9.55 12.00 1.69
C ASN A 25 8.96 12.30 3.09
N MET A 26 9.58 11.81 4.18
CA MET A 26 9.24 12.17 5.57
C MET A 26 7.74 12.18 5.87
N CYS A 27 6.97 11.28 5.25
CA CYS A 27 5.51 11.33 5.37
C CYS A 27 5.11 10.97 6.81
N ASP A 28 4.35 11.85 7.46
CA ASP A 28 3.90 11.68 8.86
C ASP A 28 3.19 10.35 9.12
N ASP A 29 2.49 9.85 8.11
CA ASP A 29 1.72 8.61 8.17
C ASP A 29 2.55 7.35 7.85
N CYS A 30 3.81 7.51 7.44
CA CYS A 30 4.65 6.40 7.03
C CYS A 30 5.00 5.54 8.25
N PHE A 31 4.48 4.31 8.25
CA PHE A 31 4.77 3.30 9.27
C PHE A 31 6.27 3.10 9.51
N PHE A 32 7.06 3.21 8.44
CA PHE A 32 8.51 3.03 8.49
C PHE A 32 9.26 4.25 9.04
N GLN A 33 8.79 5.50 8.84
CA GLN A 33 9.48 6.69 9.37
C GLN A 33 9.14 7.01 10.83
N SER A 34 7.99 6.53 11.30
CA SER A 34 7.40 6.91 12.58
C SER A 34 7.90 6.17 13.83
N GLY A 35 8.96 5.39 13.74
CA GLY A 35 9.38 4.48 14.81
C GLY A 35 8.36 3.38 15.10
N ARG A 36 7.68 2.87 14.07
CA ARG A 36 6.67 1.81 14.23
C ARG A 36 7.01 0.56 13.43
N SER A 37 8.07 0.62 12.64
CA SER A 37 8.51 -0.45 11.76
C SER A 37 8.77 -1.74 12.55
N TYR A 38 8.58 -2.89 11.91
CA TYR A 38 9.04 -4.16 12.47
C TYR A 38 10.58 -4.30 12.43
N LEU A 39 11.27 -3.30 11.87
CA LEU A 39 12.71 -3.23 11.70
C LEU A 39 13.41 -2.31 12.69
N GLU A 40 12.72 -1.81 13.72
CA GLU A 40 13.34 -0.92 14.71
C GLU A 40 14.62 -1.50 15.36
N PRO A 41 15.58 -0.62 15.70
CA PRO A 41 15.49 0.85 15.65
C PRO A 41 15.77 1.45 14.23
N LEU A 42 15.14 2.60 13.91
CA LEU A 42 15.10 3.15 12.54
C LEU A 42 16.40 3.81 12.07
N ASP A 43 17.19 4.32 13.00
CA ASP A 43 18.55 4.83 12.79
C ASP A 43 19.49 3.72 12.28
N GLU A 44 19.17 2.47 12.60
CA GLU A 44 19.80 1.26 12.06
C GLU A 44 19.00 0.63 10.91
N ASN A 45 18.14 1.35 10.17
CA ASN A 45 17.47 0.79 8.98
C ASN A 45 18.51 0.39 7.93
N LEU A 46 19.08 -0.80 8.10
CA LEU A 46 19.93 -1.49 7.18
C LEU A 46 19.06 -2.09 6.08
N PRO A 47 19.64 -2.40 4.90
CA PRO A 47 18.86 -3.06 3.88
C PRO A 47 18.32 -4.38 4.44
N ASN A 48 17.00 -4.54 4.41
CA ASN A 48 16.35 -5.77 4.86
C ASN A 48 15.99 -6.59 3.63
N MET A 49 17.01 -7.23 3.06
CA MET A 49 16.92 -8.01 1.85
C MET A 49 16.66 -9.49 2.18
N PRO A 50 15.66 -10.14 1.55
CA PRO A 50 15.47 -11.57 1.73
C PRO A 50 16.61 -12.35 1.08
N THR A 51 17.03 -13.44 1.73
CA THR A 51 18.03 -14.38 1.19
C THR A 51 17.39 -15.59 0.50
N GLU A 52 16.10 -15.80 0.72
CA GLU A 52 15.32 -16.89 0.12
C GLU A 52 14.00 -16.32 -0.41
N TRP A 53 13.66 -16.58 -1.67
CA TRP A 53 12.44 -16.06 -2.29
C TRP A 53 11.83 -17.02 -3.32
N ASP A 54 12.23 -18.29 -3.31
CA ASP A 54 11.77 -19.29 -4.28
C ASP A 54 10.24 -19.34 -4.36
N ASN A 55 9.72 -19.18 -5.58
CA ASN A 55 8.30 -19.15 -5.92
C ASN A 55 7.47 -18.08 -5.18
N ARG A 56 8.10 -17.03 -4.66
CA ARG A 56 7.42 -15.90 -4.00
C ARG A 56 7.62 -14.60 -4.77
N VAL A 57 6.61 -13.74 -4.70
CA VAL A 57 6.68 -12.39 -5.26
C VAL A 57 7.35 -11.45 -4.26
N VAL A 58 8.37 -10.73 -4.71
CA VAL A 58 9.12 -9.78 -3.89
C VAL A 58 8.49 -8.39 -4.00
N ARG A 59 7.95 -7.88 -2.91
CA ARG A 59 7.50 -6.49 -2.81
C ARG A 59 8.70 -5.60 -2.48
N ILE A 60 9.09 -4.76 -3.43
CA ILE A 60 10.22 -3.85 -3.28
C ILE A 60 9.80 -2.59 -2.52
N ASN A 61 10.69 -2.13 -1.63
CA ASN A 61 10.52 -0.93 -0.81
C ASN A 61 9.29 -0.98 0.10
N ASP A 62 9.17 -2.03 0.92
CA ASP A 62 8.13 -2.10 1.96
C ASP A 62 8.42 -1.15 3.13
N GLY A 63 8.08 0.13 2.96
CA GLY A 63 8.36 1.18 3.94
C GLY A 63 9.08 2.40 3.38
N ASN A 64 9.54 2.31 2.12
CA ASN A 64 10.09 3.44 1.37
C ASN A 64 9.30 3.62 0.06
N ASP A 65 9.58 4.70 -0.66
CA ASP A 65 9.02 4.94 -1.97
C ASP A 65 9.97 4.39 -3.03
N SER A 66 9.47 3.57 -3.96
CA SER A 66 10.30 2.99 -5.04
C SER A 66 10.84 4.02 -6.02
N ASN A 67 10.25 5.21 -6.07
CA ASN A 67 10.74 6.32 -6.90
C ASN A 67 11.90 7.08 -6.26
N VAL A 68 12.10 6.97 -4.95
CA VAL A 68 13.28 7.56 -4.29
C VAL A 68 14.48 6.68 -4.57
N ASP A 69 15.57 7.28 -5.08
CA ASP A 69 16.77 6.58 -5.56
C ASP A 69 16.46 5.44 -6.53
N CYS A 70 15.49 5.66 -7.43
CA CYS A 70 14.91 4.63 -8.29
C CYS A 70 15.97 3.75 -9.00
N ASN A 71 17.02 4.35 -9.56
CA ASN A 71 18.08 3.61 -10.23
C ASN A 71 18.75 2.56 -9.33
N GLU A 72 19.01 2.92 -8.07
CA GLU A 72 19.62 2.02 -7.09
C GLU A 72 18.64 0.93 -6.65
N VAL A 73 17.39 1.32 -6.41
CA VAL A 73 16.29 0.40 -6.09
C VAL A 73 16.11 -0.64 -7.19
N MET A 74 16.07 -0.22 -8.46
CA MET A 74 15.94 -1.11 -9.61
C MET A 74 17.17 -2.00 -9.79
N ARG A 75 18.39 -1.44 -9.64
CA ARG A 75 19.63 -2.21 -9.72
C ARG A 75 19.68 -3.34 -8.71
N ILE A 76 19.30 -3.07 -7.45
CA ILE A 76 19.26 -4.09 -6.40
C ILE A 76 18.13 -5.09 -6.66
N ALA A 77 16.96 -4.60 -7.10
CA ALA A 77 15.79 -5.43 -7.34
C ALA A 77 15.92 -6.34 -8.57
N ALA A 78 16.88 -6.08 -9.47
CA ALA A 78 17.13 -6.90 -10.66
C ALA A 78 17.38 -8.39 -10.36
N GLY A 79 17.87 -8.71 -9.14
CA GLY A 79 18.07 -10.10 -8.69
C GLY A 79 16.78 -10.87 -8.38
N PHE A 80 15.61 -10.22 -8.36
CA PHE A 80 14.32 -10.84 -8.05
C PHE A 80 13.49 -11.05 -9.32
N PRO A 81 13.27 -12.31 -9.77
CA PRO A 81 12.53 -12.59 -10.99
C PRO A 81 11.05 -12.20 -10.90
N MET A 82 10.44 -12.42 -9.73
CA MET A 82 9.06 -12.03 -9.47
C MET A 82 9.05 -10.88 -8.49
N LYS A 83 8.80 -9.66 -8.97
CA LYS A 83 8.86 -8.46 -8.13
C LYS A 83 7.80 -7.44 -8.52
N PHE A 84 7.41 -6.60 -7.57
CA PHE A 84 6.64 -5.40 -7.87
C PHE A 84 7.06 -4.24 -6.97
N TYR A 85 6.84 -3.03 -7.45
CA TYR A 85 7.20 -1.79 -6.79
C TYR A 85 5.99 -1.15 -6.11
N ASN A 86 6.23 -0.34 -5.09
CA ASN A 86 5.21 0.55 -4.52
C ASN A 86 5.73 1.99 -4.43
N THR A 87 4.89 2.92 -4.86
CA THR A 87 5.22 4.35 -4.86
C THR A 87 4.00 5.21 -4.52
N ALA A 88 4.27 6.42 -4.06
CA ALA A 88 3.34 7.53 -3.93
C ALA A 88 3.70 8.69 -4.88
N ILE A 89 4.68 8.49 -5.77
CA ILE A 89 5.11 9.46 -6.79
C ILE A 89 4.56 8.97 -8.15
N PRO A 90 3.84 9.80 -8.92
CA PRO A 90 3.14 9.39 -10.14
C PRO A 90 4.07 9.25 -11.37
N GLU A 91 5.31 8.82 -11.18
CA GLU A 91 6.28 8.53 -12.24
C GLU A 91 6.48 7.02 -12.33
N LEU A 92 5.89 6.38 -13.35
CA LEU A 92 5.73 4.92 -13.36
C LEU A 92 6.38 4.23 -14.57
N GLY A 93 6.61 4.96 -15.65
CA GLY A 93 7.00 4.39 -16.95
C GLY A 93 8.40 3.77 -16.99
N HIS A 94 9.24 4.05 -16.00
CA HIS A 94 10.61 3.53 -15.94
C HIS A 94 10.73 2.20 -15.17
N PHE A 95 9.72 1.76 -14.42
CA PHE A 95 9.80 0.50 -13.67
C PHE A 95 9.76 -0.71 -14.61
N ASP A 96 10.66 -1.66 -14.39
CA ASP A 96 10.81 -2.91 -15.17
C ASP A 96 9.85 -4.03 -14.72
N ALA A 97 8.94 -3.74 -13.80
CA ALA A 97 8.01 -4.70 -13.22
C ALA A 97 6.70 -4.00 -12.79
N PRO A 98 5.65 -4.76 -12.42
CA PRO A 98 4.40 -4.18 -11.96
C PRO A 98 4.58 -3.17 -10.82
N VAL A 99 3.75 -2.13 -10.79
CA VAL A 99 3.82 -1.05 -9.79
C VAL A 99 2.47 -0.76 -9.16
N VAL A 100 2.47 -0.52 -7.85
CA VAL A 100 1.33 0.04 -7.10
C VAL A 100 1.53 1.53 -6.90
N LEU A 101 0.57 2.33 -7.33
CA LEU A 101 0.54 3.77 -7.04
C LEU A 101 -0.44 4.08 -5.89
N THR A 102 0.03 4.78 -4.86
CA THR A 102 -0.86 5.44 -3.89
C THR A 102 -1.32 6.76 -4.47
N VAL A 103 -2.62 6.87 -4.77
CA VAL A 103 -3.11 8.03 -5.54
C VAL A 103 -3.40 9.26 -4.70
N ASN A 104 -3.63 9.11 -3.39
CA ASN A 104 -3.89 10.22 -2.47
C ASN A 104 -2.92 10.22 -1.26
N PRO A 105 -1.60 10.38 -1.46
CA PRO A 105 -0.64 10.37 -0.36
C PRO A 105 -0.63 11.67 0.44
N GLY A 106 -0.12 11.62 1.68
CA GLY A 106 0.12 12.80 2.52
C GLY A 106 -1.08 13.75 2.59
N ASN A 107 -0.84 15.03 2.28
CA ASN A 107 -1.84 16.10 2.32
C ASN A 107 -3.00 15.92 1.31
N MET A 108 -2.83 15.06 0.30
CA MET A 108 -3.88 14.75 -0.67
C MET A 108 -4.91 13.77 -0.11
N THR A 109 -4.60 13.05 0.99
CA THR A 109 -5.43 11.95 1.53
C THR A 109 -6.92 12.28 1.56
N ASP A 110 -7.27 13.51 1.93
CA ASP A 110 -8.66 13.94 2.10
C ASP A 110 -9.19 14.84 0.98
N ASN A 111 -8.31 15.39 0.13
CA ASN A 111 -8.66 16.54 -0.70
C ASN A 111 -8.41 16.33 -2.19
N ASP A 112 -7.50 15.42 -2.58
CA ASP A 112 -7.08 15.29 -3.98
C ASP A 112 -6.53 13.88 -4.30
N PHE A 113 -6.37 13.58 -5.58
CA PHE A 113 -5.73 12.36 -6.03
C PHE A 113 -5.02 12.55 -7.37
N TYR A 114 -3.94 11.81 -7.58
CA TYR A 114 -3.28 11.75 -8.87
C TYR A 114 -4.21 11.15 -9.92
N LYS A 115 -4.41 11.88 -11.01
CA LYS A 115 -4.99 11.39 -12.27
C LYS A 115 -3.85 11.23 -13.25
N LEU A 116 -3.58 9.99 -13.66
CA LEU A 116 -2.55 9.74 -14.67
C LEU A 116 -3.15 10.01 -16.05
N ASP A 117 -2.56 10.93 -16.81
CA ASP A 117 -2.97 11.24 -18.19
C ASP A 117 -2.82 10.01 -19.09
N THR A 118 -1.71 9.30 -18.93
CA THR A 118 -1.42 8.02 -19.60
C THR A 118 -1.26 6.94 -18.55
N ILE A 119 -2.05 5.88 -18.67
CA ILE A 119 -1.98 4.72 -17.76
C ILE A 119 -0.94 3.75 -18.31
N PRO A 120 0.17 3.51 -17.58
CA PRO A 120 1.21 2.62 -18.05
C PRO A 120 0.79 1.15 -17.88
N GLU A 121 1.25 0.28 -18.79
CA GLU A 121 0.89 -1.14 -18.80
C GLU A 121 1.34 -1.90 -17.54
N ASN A 122 2.38 -1.40 -16.88
CA ASN A 122 2.89 -1.95 -15.62
C ASN A 122 2.11 -1.48 -14.38
N LEU A 123 1.13 -0.58 -14.49
CA LEU A 123 0.31 -0.17 -13.34
C LEU A 123 -0.60 -1.32 -12.89
N MET A 124 -0.24 -1.95 -11.78
CA MET A 124 -0.93 -3.13 -11.26
C MET A 124 -2.30 -2.79 -10.69
N PHE A 125 -2.34 -1.81 -9.80
CA PHE A 125 -3.55 -1.22 -9.25
C PHE A 125 -3.22 0.10 -8.59
N VAL A 126 -4.24 0.89 -8.30
CA VAL A 126 -4.11 2.08 -7.45
C VAL A 126 -4.58 1.81 -6.04
N ARG A 127 -3.79 2.27 -5.07
CA ARG A 127 -4.11 2.24 -3.65
C ARG A 127 -4.74 3.56 -3.25
N PHE A 128 -5.97 3.52 -2.78
CA PHE A 128 -6.64 4.67 -2.20
C PHE A 128 -6.61 4.60 -0.67
N ARG A 129 -6.03 5.60 -0.01
CA ARG A 129 -6.05 5.74 1.45
C ARG A 129 -7.45 6.19 1.85
N ALA A 130 -8.20 5.33 2.53
CA ALA A 130 -9.60 5.54 2.83
C ALA A 130 -9.84 5.88 4.30
N ASN A 131 -10.80 6.75 4.54
CA ASN A 131 -11.37 7.04 5.85
C ASN A 131 -12.86 7.37 5.70
N THR A 132 -13.52 7.75 6.79
CA THR A 132 -14.97 7.97 6.76
C THR A 132 -15.39 9.35 6.25
N TRP A 133 -14.46 10.29 6.08
CA TRP A 133 -14.75 11.65 5.59
C TRP A 133 -14.30 11.91 4.14
N ASN A 134 -13.45 11.06 3.56
CA ASN A 134 -12.97 11.19 2.18
C ASN A 134 -13.73 10.32 1.16
N GLN A 135 -14.96 9.90 1.47
CA GLN A 135 -15.74 8.97 0.64
C GLN A 135 -16.05 9.53 -0.75
N SER A 136 -16.36 10.82 -0.86
CA SER A 136 -16.60 11.49 -2.15
C SER A 136 -15.37 11.40 -3.07
N LEU A 137 -14.18 11.62 -2.51
CA LEU A 137 -12.92 11.47 -3.23
C LEU A 137 -12.70 10.02 -3.67
N GLY A 138 -12.99 9.05 -2.79
CA GLY A 138 -12.95 7.63 -3.15
C GLY A 138 -13.86 7.26 -4.31
N GLY A 139 -15.05 7.86 -4.39
CA GLY A 139 -15.97 7.71 -5.51
C GLY A 139 -15.39 8.21 -6.83
N GLN A 140 -14.73 9.38 -6.82
CA GLN A 140 -14.07 9.96 -7.99
C GLN A 140 -12.87 9.11 -8.45
N VAL A 141 -12.09 8.57 -7.51
CA VAL A 141 -10.97 7.65 -7.81
C VAL A 141 -11.49 6.38 -8.48
N VAL A 142 -12.57 5.80 -7.94
CA VAL A 142 -13.23 4.62 -8.52
C VAL A 142 -13.73 4.91 -9.93
N GLU A 143 -14.45 6.02 -10.13
CA GLU A 143 -14.95 6.41 -11.44
C GLU A 143 -13.82 6.54 -12.48
N TYR A 144 -12.73 7.21 -12.12
CA TYR A 144 -11.60 7.44 -13.02
C TYR A 144 -10.88 6.13 -13.38
N TYR A 145 -10.40 5.39 -12.39
CA TYR A 145 -9.51 4.25 -12.63
C TYR A 145 -10.25 2.99 -13.08
N VAL A 146 -11.45 2.74 -12.58
CA VAL A 146 -12.23 1.55 -13.00
C VAL A 146 -12.71 1.70 -14.44
N THR A 147 -13.00 2.91 -14.92
CA THR A 147 -13.30 3.16 -16.35
C THR A 147 -12.14 2.73 -17.25
N ALA A 148 -10.91 2.93 -16.77
CA ALA A 148 -9.69 2.47 -17.44
C ALA A 148 -9.31 1.00 -17.13
N ARG A 149 -10.20 0.25 -16.48
CA ARG A 149 -9.97 -1.15 -16.05
C ARG A 149 -8.75 -1.32 -15.15
N ILE A 150 -8.45 -0.31 -14.33
CA ILE A 150 -7.41 -0.37 -13.30
C ILE A 150 -8.06 -0.63 -11.95
N PRO A 151 -7.65 -1.70 -11.22
CA PRO A 151 -8.18 -1.97 -9.89
C PRO A 151 -7.91 -0.83 -8.90
N VAL A 152 -8.90 -0.57 -8.04
CA VAL A 152 -8.82 0.38 -6.93
C VAL A 152 -8.89 -0.40 -5.61
N VAL A 153 -7.82 -0.30 -4.82
CA VAL A 153 -7.71 -0.98 -3.52
C VAL A 153 -7.80 0.04 -2.39
N PHE A 154 -8.93 0.04 -1.69
CA PHE A 154 -9.17 0.84 -0.50
C PHE A 154 -8.32 0.33 0.66
N THR A 155 -7.46 1.19 1.20
CA THR A 155 -6.63 0.91 2.37
C THR A 155 -7.03 1.84 3.49
N PHE A 156 -7.73 1.30 4.49
CA PHE A 156 -8.26 2.07 5.60
C PHE A 156 -7.15 2.53 6.54
N MET A 157 -7.16 3.82 6.85
CA MET A 157 -6.16 4.44 7.70
C MET A 157 -6.25 3.98 9.16
N ALA A 158 -5.09 3.80 9.78
CA ALA A 158 -4.93 3.72 11.22
C ALA A 158 -4.31 5.03 11.70
N TYR A 159 -4.94 5.69 12.67
CA TYR A 159 -4.52 7.00 13.18
C TYR A 159 -3.82 6.85 14.52
N PHE A 160 -2.59 7.32 14.61
CA PHE A 160 -1.76 7.17 15.80
C PHE A 160 -1.55 8.49 16.51
N THR A 161 -1.31 9.55 15.73
CA THR A 161 -1.07 10.92 16.21
C THR A 161 -2.06 11.91 15.62
N GLN A 162 -2.63 11.58 14.46
CA GLN A 162 -3.58 12.40 13.73
C GLN A 162 -4.94 12.43 14.44
N THR A 163 -5.57 13.60 14.43
CA THR A 163 -6.90 13.79 15.00
C THR A 163 -7.97 13.31 14.03
N ILE A 164 -8.83 12.40 14.49
CA ILE A 164 -10.05 12.04 13.78
C ILE A 164 -11.03 13.20 13.95
N PRO A 165 -11.65 13.73 12.87
CA PRO A 165 -12.66 14.77 13.01
C PRO A 165 -13.79 14.32 13.94
N LYS A 166 -14.25 15.21 14.82
CA LYS A 166 -15.21 14.89 15.89
C LYS A 166 -16.47 14.17 15.38
N ALA A 167 -16.99 14.57 14.22
CA ALA A 167 -18.16 13.96 13.60
C ALA A 167 -17.96 12.48 13.19
N HIS A 168 -16.71 12.02 13.16
CA HIS A 168 -16.31 10.69 12.71
C HIS A 168 -15.73 9.81 13.81
N GLU A 169 -15.53 10.32 15.03
CA GLU A 169 -14.90 9.57 16.14
C GLU A 169 -15.61 8.24 16.42
N SER A 170 -16.94 8.21 16.38
CA SER A 170 -17.75 7.00 16.62
C SER A 170 -17.51 5.88 15.59
N PHE A 171 -16.91 6.20 14.45
CA PHE A 171 -16.56 5.23 13.43
C PHE A 171 -15.23 4.51 13.69
N TYR A 172 -14.50 4.91 14.74
CA TYR A 172 -13.20 4.34 15.08
C TYR A 172 -13.21 3.76 16.49
N THR A 173 -12.42 2.70 16.68
CA THR A 173 -12.13 2.13 17.98
C THR A 173 -10.65 2.28 18.27
N TYR A 174 -10.33 2.69 19.49
CA TYR A 174 -8.96 2.73 19.96
C TYR A 174 -8.45 1.31 20.21
N ARG A 175 -7.26 0.99 19.73
CA ARG A 175 -6.55 -0.26 19.98
C ARG A 175 -5.22 0.04 20.62
N LYS A 176 -4.90 -0.69 21.70
CA LYS A 176 -3.61 -0.63 22.37
C LYS A 176 -2.90 -1.97 22.19
N ARG A 177 -1.71 -1.94 21.58
CA ARG A 177 -0.72 -3.02 21.59
C ARG A 177 0.45 -2.59 22.47
N THR A 178 1.28 -3.55 22.87
CA THR A 178 2.42 -3.33 23.78
C THR A 178 3.30 -2.14 23.40
N LEU A 179 3.54 -1.92 22.10
CA LEU A 179 4.40 -0.85 21.58
C LEU A 179 3.65 0.25 20.81
N ASN A 180 2.37 0.05 20.52
CA ASN A 180 1.66 0.88 19.55
C ASN A 180 0.21 1.05 19.95
N SER A 181 -0.26 2.29 20.04
CA SER A 181 -1.68 2.57 20.19
C SER A 181 -2.19 3.40 19.02
N TYR A 182 -3.37 3.06 18.52
CA TYR A 182 -3.94 3.70 17.34
C TYR A 182 -5.45 3.52 17.29
N TRP A 183 -6.11 4.45 16.62
CA TRP A 183 -7.48 4.34 16.20
C TRP A 183 -7.57 3.58 14.88
N VAL A 184 -8.49 2.64 14.82
CA VAL A 184 -8.81 1.89 13.60
C VAL A 184 -10.30 1.93 13.35
N ILE A 185 -10.68 1.92 12.07
CA ILE A 185 -12.08 1.90 11.66
C ILE A 185 -12.82 0.71 12.31
N THR A 186 -14.07 0.91 12.68
CA THR A 186 -14.97 -0.15 13.14
C THR A 186 -15.54 -0.95 11.97
N GLN A 187 -16.07 -2.15 12.23
CA GLN A 187 -16.72 -2.96 11.21
C GLN A 187 -17.88 -2.20 10.54
N ASN A 188 -18.76 -1.60 11.33
CA ASN A 188 -19.92 -0.88 10.82
C ASN A 188 -19.51 0.28 9.90
N ALA A 189 -18.50 1.05 10.30
CA ALA A 189 -17.98 2.14 9.46
C ALA A 189 -17.36 1.63 8.15
N TRP A 190 -16.61 0.53 8.21
CA TRP A 190 -16.06 -0.11 7.01
C TRP A 190 -17.18 -0.57 6.07
N ASP A 191 -18.23 -1.20 6.60
CA ASP A 191 -19.38 -1.66 5.82
C ASP A 191 -20.08 -0.48 5.14
N ILE A 192 -20.25 0.65 5.84
CA ILE A 192 -20.82 1.87 5.27
C ILE A 192 -19.99 2.37 4.08
N VAL A 193 -18.67 2.49 4.25
CA VAL A 193 -17.77 2.99 3.19
C VAL A 193 -17.72 2.04 1.99
N MET A 194 -17.73 0.72 2.24
CA MET A 194 -17.60 -0.29 1.18
C MET A 194 -18.92 -0.72 0.54
N ALA A 195 -20.07 -0.44 1.15
CA ALA A 195 -21.38 -0.83 0.65
C ALA A 195 -21.64 -0.42 -0.81
N PRO A 196 -21.29 0.80 -1.27
CA PRO A 196 -21.48 1.20 -2.67
C PRO A 196 -20.68 0.37 -3.68
N TYR A 197 -19.65 -0.36 -3.21
CA TYR A 197 -18.69 -1.07 -4.05
C TYR A 197 -18.79 -2.59 -3.94
N LYS A 198 -19.68 -3.13 -3.10
CA LYS A 198 -19.77 -4.57 -2.77
C LYS A 198 -19.83 -5.49 -3.99
N HIS A 199 -20.40 -5.00 -5.10
CA HIS A 199 -20.56 -5.74 -6.35
C HIS A 199 -19.90 -5.05 -7.55
N LYS A 200 -19.07 -4.02 -7.31
CA LYS A 200 -18.31 -3.38 -8.39
C LYS A 200 -17.05 -4.18 -8.67
N GLU A 201 -16.92 -4.61 -9.92
CA GLU A 201 -15.67 -5.15 -10.44
C GLU A 201 -14.55 -4.12 -10.27
N TYR A 202 -13.31 -4.61 -10.09
CA TYR A 202 -12.11 -3.79 -9.90
C TYR A 202 -12.06 -2.96 -8.61
N VAL A 203 -13.04 -3.05 -7.71
CA VAL A 203 -13.00 -2.36 -6.43
C VAL A 203 -12.80 -3.35 -5.28
N TYR A 204 -11.72 -3.16 -4.53
CA TYR A 204 -11.33 -4.05 -3.45
C TYR A 204 -10.93 -3.27 -2.20
N ALA A 205 -10.82 -3.97 -1.06
CA ALA A 205 -10.26 -3.42 0.16
C ALA A 205 -9.04 -4.25 0.61
N CYS A 206 -8.04 -3.57 1.15
CA CYS A 206 -6.92 -4.18 1.86
C CYS A 206 -7.32 -4.44 3.32
N GLY A 207 -7.02 -5.64 3.81
CA GLY A 207 -7.65 -6.16 5.03
C GLY A 207 -9.07 -6.66 4.74
N LYS A 208 -9.69 -7.31 5.72
CA LYS A 208 -11.07 -7.80 5.62
C LYS A 208 -11.81 -7.36 6.87
N ASN A 209 -13.04 -6.89 6.73
CA ASN A 209 -13.94 -6.65 7.85
C ASN A 209 -13.29 -5.79 8.97
N ALA A 210 -12.84 -4.58 8.64
CA ALA A 210 -12.22 -3.62 9.57
C ALA A 210 -11.04 -4.15 10.42
N ASN A 211 -10.54 -5.34 10.10
CA ASN A 211 -9.43 -5.98 10.79
C ASN A 211 -8.21 -5.97 9.87
N SER A 212 -7.08 -5.59 10.47
CA SER A 212 -5.76 -5.73 9.89
C SER A 212 -5.38 -7.21 9.84
N PHE A 213 -5.97 -7.92 8.88
CA PHE A 213 -5.60 -9.30 8.58
C PHE A 213 -4.30 -9.36 7.79
N PRO A 214 -3.54 -10.46 7.93
CA PRO A 214 -2.40 -10.73 7.07
C PRO A 214 -2.80 -10.77 5.58
N CYS A 215 -1.86 -10.42 4.71
CA CYS A 215 -2.05 -10.32 3.26
C CYS A 215 -2.57 -11.60 2.61
N HIS A 216 -2.29 -12.78 3.20
CA HIS A 216 -2.80 -14.07 2.73
C HIS A 216 -4.33 -14.16 2.74
N ARG A 217 -5.03 -13.28 3.47
CA ARG A 217 -6.50 -13.27 3.54
C ARG A 217 -7.17 -12.39 2.49
N CYS A 218 -6.52 -11.33 2.01
CA CYS A 218 -7.10 -10.50 0.95
C CYS A 218 -6.61 -10.91 -0.44
N GLY A 219 -5.36 -11.36 -0.58
CA GLY A 219 -4.81 -11.86 -1.85
C GLY A 219 -4.68 -10.82 -2.98
N ASN A 220 -5.11 -9.56 -2.78
CA ASN A 220 -5.17 -8.55 -3.83
C ASN A 220 -3.82 -8.36 -4.53
N CYS A 221 -2.72 -8.19 -3.78
CA CYS A 221 -1.42 -7.93 -4.41
C CYS A 221 -0.93 -9.09 -5.30
N LEU A 222 -1.16 -10.35 -4.90
CA LEU A 222 -0.79 -11.49 -5.75
C LEU A 222 -1.70 -11.61 -6.97
N ARG A 223 -3.02 -11.49 -6.78
CA ARG A 223 -3.99 -11.56 -7.87
C ARG A 223 -3.67 -10.53 -8.94
N GLU A 224 -3.52 -9.27 -8.54
CA GLU A 224 -3.24 -8.20 -9.50
C GLU A 224 -1.84 -8.31 -10.09
N TYR A 225 -0.86 -8.85 -9.34
CA TYR A 225 0.49 -9.10 -9.87
C TYR A 225 0.43 -10.05 -11.06
N PHE A 226 -0.19 -11.22 -10.90
CA PHE A 226 -0.27 -12.20 -12.00
C PHE A 226 -1.12 -11.68 -13.17
N ALA A 227 -2.25 -11.01 -12.89
CA ALA A 227 -3.05 -10.37 -13.94
C ALA A 227 -2.27 -9.30 -14.73
N THR A 228 -1.41 -8.55 -14.04
CA THR A 228 -0.55 -7.54 -14.69
C THR A 228 0.58 -8.17 -15.48
N MET A 229 1.18 -9.24 -14.97
CA MET A 229 2.20 -10.00 -15.71
C MET A 229 1.61 -10.64 -16.98
N GLU A 230 0.38 -11.15 -16.92
CA GLU A 230 -0.33 -11.63 -18.11
C GLU A 230 -0.53 -10.49 -19.11
N ARG A 231 -0.97 -9.31 -18.66
CA ARG A 231 -1.14 -8.13 -19.51
C ARG A 231 0.15 -7.66 -20.18
N ILE A 232 1.27 -7.65 -19.47
CA ILE A 232 2.58 -7.21 -20.01
C ILE A 232 3.14 -8.22 -21.03
N ASN A 233 2.83 -9.51 -20.88
CA ASN A 233 3.37 -10.58 -21.73
C ASN A 233 2.44 -10.99 -22.88
N SER A 234 1.27 -10.35 -23.02
CA SER A 234 0.30 -10.62 -24.10
C SER A 234 0.58 -9.76 -25.33
#